data_AF-U6DCQ1-F1
#
_entry.id   AF-U6DCQ1-F1
#
_cell.length_a   1.000
_cell.length_b   1.000
_cell.length_c   1.000
_cell.angle_alpha   90.00
_cell.angle_beta   90.00
_cell.angle_gamma   90.00
#
_symmetry.space_group_name_H-M   'P 1'
#
loop_
_entity.id
_entity.type
_entity.pdbx_description
1 polymer ?
#
loop_
_entity_poly.entity_id
_entity_poly.type
_entity_poly.pdbx_seq_one_letter_code
_entity_poly.pdbx_strand_id
1 'polypeptide(L)'
;LKVLWLTASQPCSIVDVEFLPVYHPSLEESRNPTLYANNVQRVMAQALGIPATECEFVGSLPVIVVGRLKVALEPRLWELGKVLRKAGLSPGCVDTGAEPGRSRMISQEEFARQLQLSDPQTVAGAFSYFQQDAQGLVDFRDVALALAALDGGRSLDELTRLAFELFAEEQVEGPGRLLYREGFSTILHLLLGSPRPAAATLHAELCQAGPHQGLSLCQFQDFSLHDPLHGKLFSTYLRPSPKLQASTPGGRMALANGTVPAPKQKGD
;
A
#
# COMPACT_ATOMS: atom_id res chain seq x y z
N LEU A 1 -27.55 -6.76 -23.27
CA LEU A 1 -28.32 -5.65 -22.67
C LEU A 1 -28.10 -5.48 -21.16
N LYS A 2 -28.26 -6.54 -20.35
CA LYS A 2 -28.17 -6.45 -18.88
C LYS A 2 -26.83 -5.91 -18.35
N VAL A 3 -25.72 -6.31 -18.97
CA VAL A 3 -24.37 -5.82 -18.62
C VAL A 3 -24.21 -4.33 -18.93
N LEU A 4 -24.77 -3.85 -20.05
CA LEU A 4 -24.70 -2.44 -20.47
C LEU A 4 -25.43 -1.51 -19.49
N TRP A 5 -26.56 -2.00 -18.95
CA TRP A 5 -27.36 -1.33 -17.93
C TRP A 5 -26.68 -1.34 -16.54
N LEU A 6 -25.92 -2.38 -16.22
CA LEU A 6 -25.14 -2.48 -14.98
C LEU A 6 -23.84 -1.68 -15.04
N THR A 7 -23.31 -1.40 -16.24
CA THR A 7 -22.15 -0.52 -16.46
C THR A 7 -22.50 0.94 -16.70
N ALA A 8 -23.78 1.28 -16.82
CA ALA A 8 -24.21 2.67 -16.82
C ALA A 8 -24.00 3.23 -15.40
N SER A 9 -22.85 3.86 -15.18
CA SER A 9 -22.66 4.81 -14.08
C SER A 9 -23.90 5.70 -13.99
N GLN A 10 -24.38 6.00 -12.78
CA GLN A 10 -25.55 6.85 -12.57
C GLN A 10 -25.53 8.02 -13.58
N PRO A 11 -26.49 8.12 -14.52
CA PRO A 11 -26.44 9.13 -15.58
C PRO A 11 -26.46 10.56 -15.02
N CYS A 12 -26.88 10.71 -13.76
CA CYS A 12 -26.68 11.90 -12.96
C CYS A 12 -26.13 11.50 -11.59
N SER A 13 -24.98 12.07 -11.20
CA SER A 13 -24.57 12.11 -9.80
C SER A 13 -25.15 13.39 -9.19
N ILE A 14 -26.05 13.23 -8.22
CA ILE A 14 -26.56 14.35 -7.43
C ILE A 14 -25.51 14.64 -6.36
N VAL A 15 -25.00 15.86 -6.34
CA VAL A 15 -24.04 16.33 -5.34
C VAL A 15 -24.72 17.43 -4.55
N ASP A 16 -24.93 17.19 -3.26
CA ASP A 16 -25.37 18.21 -2.31
C ASP A 16 -24.14 18.87 -1.69
N VAL A 17 -24.09 20.20 -1.75
CA VAL A 17 -23.00 20.99 -1.17
C VAL A 17 -23.55 21.79 -0.01
N GLU A 18 -23.04 21.52 1.19
CA GLU A 18 -23.31 22.31 2.39
C GLU A 18 -22.12 23.22 2.71
N PHE A 19 -22.40 24.50 2.95
CA PHE A 19 -21.38 25.47 3.37
C PHE A 19 -21.36 25.56 4.89
N LEU A 20 -20.28 25.08 5.49
CA LEU A 20 -20.05 25.21 6.93
C LEU A 20 -19.65 26.66 7.29
N PRO A 21 -19.87 27.09 8.55
CA PRO A 21 -19.37 28.36 9.04
C PRO A 21 -17.85 28.51 8.85
N VAL A 22 -17.38 29.75 8.70
CA VAL A 22 -15.94 30.03 8.55
C VAL A 22 -15.18 29.54 9.79
N TYR A 23 -14.19 28.68 9.57
CA TYR A 23 -13.36 28.13 10.65
C TYR A 23 -12.17 29.05 10.94
N HIS A 24 -12.17 29.66 12.13
CA HIS A 24 -11.12 30.57 12.57
C HIS A 24 -10.07 29.85 13.43
N PRO A 25 -8.77 29.94 13.10
CA PRO A 25 -7.72 29.29 13.88
C PRO A 25 -7.59 29.91 15.27
N SER A 26 -7.36 29.05 16.26
CA SER A 26 -6.85 29.46 17.57
C SER A 26 -5.38 29.93 17.49
N LEU A 27 -4.86 30.50 18.58
CA LEU A 27 -3.46 30.91 18.66
C LEU A 27 -2.49 29.73 18.48
N GLU A 28 -2.84 28.56 19.01
CA GLU A 28 -2.03 27.34 18.87
C GLU A 28 -2.03 26.84 17.42
N GLU A 29 -3.19 26.80 16.78
CA GLU A 29 -3.34 26.43 15.36
C GLU A 29 -2.65 27.43 14.43
N SER A 30 -2.67 28.71 14.78
CA SER A 30 -1.96 29.75 14.02
C SER A 30 -0.44 29.51 13.99
N ARG A 31 0.10 28.79 14.98
CA ARG A 31 1.51 28.40 15.06
C ARG A 31 1.78 27.00 14.51
N ASN A 32 0.74 26.20 14.30
CA ASN A 32 0.84 24.81 13.84
C ASN A 32 -0.17 24.54 12.70
N PRO A 33 0.24 24.70 11.43
CA PRO A 33 -0.62 24.49 10.27
C PRO A 33 -1.20 23.08 10.17
N THR A 34 -0.48 22.05 10.61
CA THR A 34 -0.96 20.67 10.62
C THR A 34 -2.12 20.50 11.60
N LEU A 35 -2.01 21.12 12.78
CA LEU A 35 -3.08 21.09 13.78
C LEU A 35 -4.35 21.77 13.24
N TYR A 36 -4.20 22.93 12.59
CA TYR A 36 -5.32 23.63 11.94
C TYR A 36 -6.00 22.75 10.89
N ALA A 37 -5.23 22.15 9.99
CA ALA A 37 -5.76 21.29 8.93
C ALA A 37 -6.54 20.08 9.49
N ASN A 38 -5.97 19.42 10.52
CA ASN A 38 -6.61 18.28 11.18
C ASN A 38 -7.94 18.68 11.85
N ASN A 39 -8.01 19.87 12.46
CA ASN A 39 -9.22 20.33 13.12
C ASN A 39 -10.30 20.76 12.12
N VAL A 40 -9.93 21.44 11.03
CA VAL A 40 -10.85 21.75 9.92
C VAL A 40 -11.44 20.46 9.35
N GLN A 41 -10.59 19.46 9.07
CA GLN A 41 -11.04 18.17 8.56
C GLN A 41 -12.00 17.48 9.54
N ARG A 42 -11.74 17.54 10.86
CA ARG A 42 -12.63 16.96 11.87
C ARG A 42 -13.99 17.62 11.88
N VAL A 43 -14.05 18.95 11.74
CA VAL A 43 -15.32 19.70 11.61
C VAL A 43 -16.08 19.27 10.36
N MET A 44 -15.40 19.14 9.22
CA MET A 44 -16.02 18.67 7.97
C MET A 44 -16.55 17.23 8.09
N ALA A 45 -15.74 16.32 8.66
CA ALA A 45 -16.11 14.92 8.84
C ALA A 45 -17.32 14.77 9.78
N GLN A 46 -17.36 15.56 10.85
CA GLN A 46 -18.49 15.61 11.78
C GLN A 46 -19.78 16.04 11.08
N ALA A 47 -19.74 17.08 10.23
CA ALA A 47 -20.90 17.53 9.46
C ALA A 47 -21.40 16.46 8.47
N LEU A 48 -20.47 15.72 7.87
CA LEU A 48 -20.78 14.60 6.95
C LEU A 48 -21.22 13.31 7.66
N GLY A 49 -21.13 13.23 8.99
CA GLY A 49 -21.42 12.01 9.75
C GLY A 49 -20.44 10.86 9.47
N ILE A 50 -19.21 11.18 9.03
CA ILE A 50 -18.15 10.20 8.75
C ILE A 50 -16.99 10.39 9.74
N PRO A 51 -16.19 9.35 10.01
CA PRO A 51 -14.99 9.51 10.83
C PRO A 51 -13.98 10.42 10.13
N ALA A 52 -13.34 11.31 10.90
CA ALA A 52 -12.20 12.08 10.42
C ALA A 52 -11.05 11.12 10.05
N THR A 53 -10.34 11.42 8.96
CA THR A 53 -9.22 10.60 8.51
C THR A 53 -7.92 11.16 9.05
N GLU A 54 -7.20 10.41 9.90
CA GLU A 54 -5.88 10.83 10.37
C GLU A 54 -4.84 10.67 9.24
N CYS A 55 -4.77 11.70 8.40
CA CYS A 55 -3.79 11.81 7.33
C CYS A 55 -2.71 12.83 7.70
N GLU A 56 -1.46 12.44 7.55
CA GLU A 56 -0.31 13.33 7.61
C GLU A 56 0.26 13.53 6.21
N PHE A 57 0.99 14.63 6.01
CA PHE A 57 1.77 14.84 4.79
C PHE A 57 3.26 14.64 5.08
N VAL A 58 3.91 13.76 4.29
CA VAL A 58 5.37 13.64 4.27
C VAL A 58 5.87 14.20 2.94
N GLY A 59 6.32 15.45 2.96
CA GLY A 59 6.51 16.23 1.74
C GLY A 59 5.16 16.50 1.07
N SER A 60 4.99 16.07 -0.18
CA SER A 60 3.72 16.13 -0.91
C SER A 60 2.89 14.83 -0.86
N LEU A 61 3.40 13.77 -0.20
CA LEU A 61 2.74 12.47 -0.14
C LEU A 61 1.79 12.40 1.06
N PRO A 62 0.47 12.24 0.86
CA PRO A 62 -0.46 11.96 1.94
C PRO A 62 -0.26 10.53 2.46
N VAL A 63 -0.10 10.40 3.77
CA VAL A 63 0.09 9.13 4.46
C VAL A 63 -0.93 8.95 5.58
N ILE A 64 -1.36 7.72 5.81
CA ILE A 64 -2.10 7.30 6.99
C ILE A 64 -1.10 6.77 8.01
N VAL A 65 -1.27 7.15 9.28
CA VAL A 65 -0.45 6.66 10.37
C VAL A 65 -1.17 5.52 11.08
N VAL A 66 -0.53 4.34 11.15
CA VAL A 66 -1.01 3.19 11.92
C VAL A 66 0.10 2.75 12.85
N GLY A 67 -0.06 3.02 14.14
CA GLY A 67 1.02 2.87 15.12
C GLY A 67 2.20 3.77 14.75
N ARG A 68 3.34 3.18 14.40
CA ARG A 68 4.54 3.89 13.94
C ARG A 68 4.75 3.80 12.42
N LEU A 69 3.95 3.00 11.73
CA LEU A 69 4.03 2.86 10.29
C LEU A 69 3.24 3.98 9.62
N LYS A 70 3.88 4.63 8.65
CA LYS A 70 3.23 5.59 7.75
C LYS A 70 3.03 4.90 6.41
N VAL A 71 1.80 4.83 5.93
CA VAL A 71 1.46 4.18 4.66
C VAL A 71 0.90 5.21 3.71
N ALA A 72 1.37 5.21 2.46
CA ALA A 72 0.84 6.12 1.44
C ALA A 72 -0.64 5.83 1.19
N LEU A 73 -1.47 6.88 1.15
CA LEU A 73 -2.90 6.73 0.84
C LEU A 73 -3.10 6.06 -0.54
N GLU A 74 -2.27 6.47 -1.49
CA GLU A 74 -2.17 5.84 -2.82
C GLU A 74 -0.71 5.44 -3.06
N PRO A 75 -0.32 4.18 -2.79
CA PRO A 75 1.03 3.74 -3.07
C PRO A 75 1.29 3.81 -4.57
N ARG A 76 2.47 4.32 -4.92
CA ARG A 76 2.93 4.38 -6.32
C ARG A 76 2.90 3.00 -7.01
N LEU A 77 2.90 1.90 -6.23
CA LEU A 77 2.79 0.53 -6.72
C LEU A 77 1.55 0.35 -7.60
N TRP A 78 0.41 0.95 -7.21
CA TRP A 78 -0.82 0.86 -7.98
C TRP A 78 -0.73 1.61 -9.31
N GLU A 79 -0.01 2.73 -9.35
CA GLU A 79 0.28 3.46 -10.60
C GLU A 79 1.16 2.63 -11.53
N LEU A 80 2.21 1.98 -11.01
CA LEU A 80 3.00 1.02 -11.78
C LEU A 80 2.11 -0.08 -12.38
N GLY A 81 1.21 -0.66 -11.57
CA GLY A 81 0.26 -1.66 -12.04
C GLY A 81 -0.71 -1.15 -13.11
N LYS A 82 -1.10 0.13 -13.08
CA LYS A 82 -1.91 0.77 -14.14
C LYS A 82 -1.08 0.92 -15.42
N VAL A 83 0.16 1.38 -15.33
CA VAL A 83 1.07 1.54 -16.49
C VAL A 83 1.35 0.20 -17.16
N LEU A 84 1.72 -0.83 -16.39
CA LEU A 84 2.04 -2.16 -16.93
C LEU A 84 0.83 -2.83 -17.59
N ARG A 85 -0.38 -2.71 -17.01
CA ARG A 85 -1.60 -3.23 -17.62
C ARG A 85 -1.96 -2.52 -18.93
N LYS A 86 -1.77 -1.20 -19.01
CA LYS A 86 -1.94 -0.45 -20.27
C LYS A 86 -0.96 -0.91 -21.35
N ALA A 87 0.21 -1.39 -20.95
CA ALA A 87 1.21 -1.97 -21.83
C ALA A 87 0.88 -3.41 -22.30
N GLY A 88 -0.21 -4.01 -21.81
CA GLY A 88 -0.56 -5.40 -22.10
C GLY A 88 0.22 -6.44 -21.30
N LEU A 89 0.97 -6.04 -20.27
CA LEU A 89 1.68 -6.96 -19.40
C LEU A 89 0.81 -7.43 -18.24
N SER A 90 0.76 -8.75 -18.06
CA SER A 90 0.33 -9.37 -16.81
C SER A 90 1.57 -9.55 -15.92
N PRO A 91 1.63 -8.96 -14.72
CA PRO A 91 2.83 -8.99 -13.88
C PRO A 91 3.34 -10.41 -13.54
N GLY A 92 2.47 -11.44 -13.48
CA GLY A 92 2.88 -12.84 -13.24
C GLY A 92 3.48 -13.58 -14.42
N CYS A 93 3.56 -12.96 -15.59
CA CYS A 93 4.21 -13.58 -16.75
C CYS A 93 5.73 -13.39 -16.74
N VAL A 94 6.26 -12.59 -15.82
CA VAL A 94 7.68 -12.24 -15.78
C VAL A 94 8.37 -13.12 -14.75
N ASP A 95 9.18 -14.07 -15.21
CA ASP A 95 10.18 -14.67 -14.34
C ASP A 95 11.27 -13.62 -14.11
N THR A 96 11.25 -13.03 -12.92
CA THR A 96 12.07 -11.87 -12.61
C THR A 96 13.51 -12.26 -12.32
N GLY A 97 13.94 -13.53 -12.35
CA GLY A 97 15.36 -13.93 -12.36
C GLY A 97 16.28 -13.26 -11.33
N ALA A 98 15.73 -12.75 -10.22
CA ALA A 98 16.45 -11.98 -9.23
C ALA A 98 17.05 -12.94 -8.20
N GLU A 99 18.38 -12.89 -8.08
CA GLU A 99 19.10 -13.76 -7.18
C GLU A 99 18.89 -13.33 -5.72
N PRO A 100 18.53 -14.24 -4.81
CA PRO A 100 18.31 -13.92 -3.40
C PRO A 100 19.52 -13.22 -2.77
N GLY A 101 19.32 -12.05 -2.17
CA GLY A 101 20.36 -11.32 -1.43
C GLY A 101 21.46 -10.69 -2.29
N ARG A 102 21.36 -10.78 -3.62
CA ARG A 102 22.33 -10.18 -4.54
C ARG A 102 21.71 -8.99 -5.25
N SER A 103 22.16 -7.79 -4.88
CA SER A 103 21.82 -6.57 -5.62
C SER A 103 22.40 -6.65 -7.03
N ARG A 104 21.59 -6.32 -8.02
CA ARG A 104 21.98 -6.20 -9.42
C ARG A 104 21.35 -4.94 -9.99
N MET A 105 22.19 -4.01 -10.42
CA MET A 105 21.74 -2.78 -11.05
C MET A 105 21.42 -3.03 -12.53
N ILE A 106 20.26 -2.56 -12.99
CA ILE A 106 19.82 -2.68 -14.39
C ILE A 106 19.51 -1.30 -14.98
N SER A 107 19.77 -1.14 -16.27
CA SER A 107 19.42 0.06 -17.03
C SER A 107 17.97 0.02 -17.50
N GLN A 108 17.48 1.16 -18.00
CA GLN A 108 16.14 1.26 -18.57
C GLN A 108 15.95 0.33 -19.78
N GLU A 109 16.99 0.14 -20.59
CA GLU A 109 16.97 -0.76 -21.76
C GLU A 109 16.88 -2.22 -21.33
N GLU A 110 17.62 -2.61 -20.30
CA GLU A 110 17.54 -3.98 -19.76
C GLU A 110 16.16 -4.24 -19.14
N PHE A 111 15.63 -3.28 -18.38
CA PHE A 111 14.27 -3.33 -17.84
C PHE A 111 13.22 -3.52 -18.95
N ALA A 112 13.30 -2.71 -20.02
CA ALA A 112 12.39 -2.82 -21.16
C ALA A 112 12.46 -4.20 -21.82
N ARG A 113 13.67 -4.72 -22.02
CA ARG A 113 13.90 -6.03 -22.63
C ARG A 113 13.33 -7.17 -21.79
N GLN A 114 13.54 -7.16 -20.47
CA GLN A 114 13.05 -8.19 -19.56
C GLN A 114 11.52 -8.20 -19.46
N LEU A 115 10.92 -7.02 -19.45
CA LEU A 115 9.46 -6.87 -19.43
C LEU A 115 8.83 -6.93 -20.82
N GLN A 116 9.63 -7.07 -21.88
CA GLN A 116 9.15 -7.06 -23.27
C GLN A 116 8.34 -5.79 -23.63
N LEU A 117 8.67 -4.68 -22.99
CA LEU A 117 8.06 -3.37 -23.24
C LEU A 117 8.68 -2.74 -24.48
N SER A 118 7.82 -2.36 -25.43
CA SER A 118 8.26 -1.76 -26.71
C SER A 118 7.98 -0.26 -26.79
N ASP A 119 7.04 0.27 -26.00
CA ASP A 119 6.68 1.69 -26.01
C ASP A 119 7.61 2.51 -25.09
N PRO A 120 8.41 3.46 -25.63
CA PRO A 120 9.39 4.21 -24.84
C PRO A 120 8.78 5.03 -23.70
N GLN A 121 7.56 5.57 -23.89
CA GLN A 121 6.88 6.38 -22.86
C GLN A 121 6.43 5.51 -21.68
N THR A 122 5.89 4.34 -21.98
CA THR A 122 5.52 3.33 -20.97
C THR A 122 6.74 2.81 -20.22
N VAL A 123 7.84 2.54 -20.92
CA VAL A 123 9.11 2.13 -20.30
C VAL A 123 9.59 3.22 -19.34
N ALA A 124 9.69 4.47 -19.79
CA ALA A 124 10.15 5.58 -18.95
C ALA A 124 9.23 5.79 -17.73
N GLY A 125 7.91 5.74 -17.94
CA GLY A 125 6.93 5.86 -16.86
C GLY A 125 7.06 4.75 -15.83
N ALA A 126 7.15 3.49 -16.26
CA ALA A 126 7.32 2.35 -15.35
C ALA A 126 8.68 2.34 -14.66
N PHE A 127 9.76 2.71 -15.37
CA PHE A 127 11.12 2.74 -14.81
C PHE A 127 11.27 3.88 -13.77
N SER A 128 10.59 5.02 -13.96
CA SER A 128 10.59 6.14 -13.01
C SER A 128 9.98 5.83 -11.64
N TYR A 129 9.24 4.71 -11.52
CA TYR A 129 8.67 4.25 -10.26
C TYR A 129 9.75 3.88 -9.23
N PHE A 130 10.85 3.29 -9.72
CA PHE A 130 11.92 2.74 -8.90
C PHE A 130 12.93 3.80 -8.52
N GLN A 131 13.62 3.58 -7.40
CA GLN A 131 14.71 4.45 -7.01
C GLN A 131 15.92 4.19 -7.91
N GLN A 132 16.40 5.26 -8.55
CA GLN A 132 17.61 5.23 -9.37
C GLN A 132 18.83 5.63 -8.55
N ASP A 133 19.97 5.02 -8.83
CA ASP A 133 21.27 5.44 -8.30
C ASP A 133 21.81 6.67 -9.04
N ALA A 134 23.05 7.08 -8.71
CA ALA A 134 23.68 8.24 -9.35
C ALA A 134 23.97 8.04 -10.85
N GLN A 135 23.90 6.81 -11.34
CA GLN A 135 24.13 6.40 -12.72
C GLN A 135 22.80 6.18 -13.46
N GLY A 136 21.66 6.40 -12.81
CA GLY A 136 20.33 6.18 -13.40
C GLY A 136 19.90 4.71 -13.43
N LEU A 137 20.60 3.83 -12.70
CA LEU A 137 20.30 2.41 -12.67
C LEU A 137 19.35 2.06 -11.52
N VAL A 138 18.59 0.99 -11.69
CA VAL A 138 17.61 0.50 -10.71
C VAL A 138 18.05 -0.85 -10.15
N ASP A 139 17.89 -1.07 -8.85
CA ASP A 139 18.09 -2.38 -8.25
C ASP A 139 16.99 -3.35 -8.71
N PHE A 140 17.39 -4.43 -9.36
CA PHE A 140 16.46 -5.39 -9.94
C PHE A 140 15.60 -6.12 -8.90
N ARG A 141 16.05 -6.19 -7.64
CA ARG A 141 15.26 -6.74 -6.53
C ARG A 141 14.00 -5.91 -6.28
N ASP A 142 14.08 -4.59 -6.45
CA ASP A 142 12.94 -3.68 -6.30
C ASP A 142 11.89 -3.98 -7.38
N VAL A 143 12.37 -4.19 -8.61
CA VAL A 143 11.53 -4.57 -9.77
C VAL A 143 10.86 -5.91 -9.53
N ALA A 144 11.63 -6.92 -9.13
CA ALA A 144 11.13 -8.27 -8.87
C ALA A 144 10.02 -8.27 -7.80
N LEU A 145 10.25 -7.58 -6.68
CA LEU A 145 9.27 -7.51 -5.59
C LEU A 145 8.00 -6.75 -6.02
N ALA A 146 8.13 -5.61 -6.72
CA ALA A 146 6.99 -4.84 -7.16
C ALA A 146 6.11 -5.61 -8.15
N LEU A 147 6.72 -6.33 -9.10
CA LEU A 147 5.99 -7.18 -10.05
C LEU A 147 5.29 -8.35 -9.37
N ALA A 148 5.97 -9.02 -8.44
CA ALA A 148 5.39 -10.10 -7.66
C ALA A 148 4.18 -9.64 -6.82
N ALA A 149 4.24 -8.43 -6.26
CA ALA A 149 3.13 -7.83 -5.53
C ALA A 149 1.94 -7.47 -6.45
N LEU A 150 2.22 -7.06 -7.68
CA LEU A 150 1.20 -6.67 -8.66
C LEU A 150 0.51 -7.85 -9.36
N ASP A 151 1.14 -9.00 -9.40
CA ASP A 151 0.58 -10.20 -10.04
C ASP A 151 -0.70 -10.68 -9.34
N GLY A 152 -0.71 -10.63 -8.01
CA GLY A 152 -1.85 -11.10 -7.23
C GLY A 152 -2.06 -12.62 -7.26
N GLY A 153 -1.16 -13.38 -7.91
CA GLY A 153 -1.16 -14.84 -7.89
C GLY A 153 -0.57 -15.44 -6.60
N ARG A 154 0.19 -14.65 -5.84
CA ARG A 154 0.85 -15.07 -4.60
C ARG A 154 0.00 -14.75 -3.37
N SER A 155 0.01 -15.65 -2.40
CA SER A 155 -0.45 -15.36 -1.05
C SER A 155 0.46 -14.33 -0.37
N LEU A 156 -0.04 -13.67 0.68
CA LEU A 156 0.78 -12.73 1.46
C LEU A 156 1.96 -13.43 2.14
N ASP A 157 1.82 -14.71 2.53
CA ASP A 157 2.92 -15.51 3.08
C ASP A 157 4.04 -15.67 2.05
N GLU A 158 3.70 -16.07 0.82
CA GLU A 158 4.67 -16.23 -0.27
C GLU A 158 5.31 -14.89 -0.68
N LEU A 159 4.54 -13.81 -0.71
CA LEU A 159 5.06 -12.47 -1.06
C LEU A 159 6.02 -11.95 0.02
N THR A 160 5.68 -12.11 1.30
CA THR A 160 6.54 -11.68 2.41
C THR A 160 7.79 -12.55 2.52
N ARG A 161 7.71 -13.86 2.23
CA ARG A 161 8.87 -14.73 2.11
C ARG A 161 9.78 -14.31 0.94
N LEU A 162 9.21 -14.04 -0.23
CA LEU A 162 9.98 -13.53 -1.38
C LEU A 162 10.67 -12.21 -1.06
N ALA A 163 9.95 -11.27 -0.43
CA ALA A 163 10.53 -9.99 0.00
C ALA A 163 11.73 -10.21 0.94
N PHE A 164 11.59 -11.12 1.91
CA PHE A 164 12.69 -11.50 2.80
C PHE A 164 13.87 -12.10 2.02
N GLU A 165 13.62 -13.06 1.13
CA GLU A 165 14.67 -13.71 0.33
C GLU A 165 15.41 -12.75 -0.60
N LEU A 166 14.75 -11.71 -1.11
CA LEU A 166 15.40 -10.69 -1.95
C LEU A 166 16.29 -9.75 -1.11
N PHE A 167 15.83 -9.33 0.07
CA PHE A 167 16.43 -8.21 0.80
C PHE A 167 17.17 -8.58 2.09
N ALA A 168 17.04 -9.81 2.59
CA ALA A 168 17.82 -10.26 3.73
C ALA A 168 19.30 -10.44 3.35
N GLU A 169 20.21 -10.19 4.26
CA GLU A 169 21.66 -10.34 4.05
C GLU A 169 22.19 -11.47 4.92
N GLU A 170 23.30 -12.08 4.50
CA GLU A 170 23.97 -13.09 5.31
C GLU A 170 24.49 -12.47 6.61
N GLN A 171 24.35 -13.21 7.71
CA GLN A 171 24.91 -12.79 8.98
C GLN A 171 26.43 -12.84 8.94
N VAL A 172 27.07 -11.81 9.49
CA VAL A 172 28.54 -11.77 9.65
C VAL A 172 29.01 -12.88 10.61
N GLU A 173 28.21 -13.17 11.63
CA GLU A 173 28.55 -14.11 12.70
C GLU A 173 27.46 -15.18 12.88
N GLY A 174 27.40 -16.15 11.95
CA GLY A 174 26.59 -17.35 12.11
C GLY A 174 25.82 -17.77 10.88
N PRO A 175 25.18 -18.96 10.90
CA PRO A 175 24.36 -19.43 9.80
C PRO A 175 23.04 -18.65 9.74
N GLY A 176 22.61 -18.33 8.52
CA GLY A 176 21.30 -17.73 8.25
C GLY A 176 21.38 -16.29 7.76
N ARG A 177 20.22 -15.76 7.38
CA ARG A 177 20.07 -14.42 6.82
C ARG A 177 19.15 -13.58 7.71
N LEU A 178 19.42 -12.30 7.80
CA LEU A 178 18.61 -11.35 8.54
C LEU A 178 18.21 -10.18 7.65
N LEU A 179 16.99 -9.69 7.86
CA LEU A 179 16.48 -8.50 7.23
C LEU A 179 16.90 -7.28 8.05
N TYR A 180 17.93 -6.58 7.57
CA TYR A 180 18.44 -5.36 8.16
C TYR A 180 17.62 -4.12 7.75
N ARG A 181 17.98 -2.99 8.36
CA ARG A 181 17.28 -1.71 8.26
C ARG A 181 16.98 -1.29 6.82
N GLU A 182 17.96 -1.36 5.93
CA GLU A 182 17.82 -0.90 4.55
C GLU A 182 16.89 -1.80 3.73
N GLY A 183 17.05 -3.12 3.84
CA GLY A 183 16.16 -4.09 3.21
C GLY A 183 14.71 -3.94 3.70
N PHE A 184 14.51 -3.85 5.01
CA PHE A 184 13.19 -3.63 5.61
C PHE A 184 12.55 -2.34 5.12
N SER A 185 13.30 -1.24 5.14
CA SER A 185 12.81 0.07 4.70
C SER A 185 12.46 0.09 3.22
N THR A 186 13.23 -0.62 2.39
CA THR A 186 12.99 -0.74 0.96
C THR A 186 11.71 -1.53 0.68
N ILE A 187 11.49 -2.66 1.37
CA ILE A 187 10.25 -3.44 1.24
C ILE A 187 9.02 -2.59 1.58
N LEU A 188 9.01 -1.90 2.73
CA LEU A 188 7.86 -1.08 3.13
C LEU A 188 7.67 0.13 2.22
N HIS A 189 8.75 0.71 1.71
CA HIS A 189 8.67 1.79 0.74
C HIS A 189 8.03 1.33 -0.57
N LEU A 190 8.47 0.19 -1.12
CA LEU A 190 7.95 -0.35 -2.38
C LEU A 190 6.50 -0.82 -2.26
N LEU A 191 6.16 -1.52 -1.18
CA LEU A 191 4.86 -2.18 -1.05
C LEU A 191 3.78 -1.25 -0.51
N LEU A 192 4.14 -0.38 0.45
CA LEU A 192 3.19 0.44 1.20
C LEU A 192 3.42 1.94 0.99
N GLY A 193 4.41 2.34 0.20
CA GLY A 193 4.76 3.76 0.03
C GLY A 193 5.27 4.40 1.33
N SER A 194 5.74 3.60 2.30
CA SER A 194 6.24 4.14 3.56
C SER A 194 7.49 4.99 3.33
N PRO A 195 7.61 6.18 3.95
CA PRO A 195 8.87 6.92 3.99
C PRO A 195 9.97 6.09 4.64
N ARG A 196 11.15 6.02 4.00
CA ARG A 196 12.28 5.22 4.52
C ARG A 196 12.66 5.56 5.97
N PRO A 197 12.71 6.84 6.41
CA PRO A 197 13.03 7.15 7.80
C PRO A 197 12.01 6.58 8.80
N ALA A 198 10.72 6.63 8.48
CA ALA A 198 9.67 6.07 9.34
C ALA A 198 9.78 4.53 9.43
N ALA A 199 10.05 3.88 8.30
CA ALA A 199 10.29 2.43 8.27
C ALA A 199 11.57 2.04 9.05
N ALA A 200 12.63 2.85 8.97
CA ALA A 200 13.87 2.61 9.71
C ALA A 200 13.68 2.76 11.24
N THR A 201 12.84 3.69 11.70
CA THR A 201 12.47 3.81 13.12
C THR A 201 11.70 2.58 13.58
N LEU A 202 10.70 2.14 12.81
CA LEU A 202 9.93 0.93 13.11
C LEU A 202 10.82 -0.32 13.17
N HIS A 203 11.77 -0.47 12.23
CA HIS A 203 12.74 -1.57 12.25
C HIS A 203 13.55 -1.60 13.56
N ALA A 204 14.05 -0.43 14.00
CA ALA A 204 14.82 -0.34 15.24
C ALA A 204 14.00 -0.80 16.45
N GLU A 205 12.72 -0.45 16.52
CA GLU A 205 11.81 -0.88 17.60
C GLU A 205 11.57 -2.39 17.55
N LEU A 206 11.30 -2.96 16.37
CA LEU A 206 11.12 -4.41 16.21
C LEU A 206 12.38 -5.20 16.59
N CYS A 207 13.57 -4.63 16.35
CA CYS A 207 14.84 -5.24 16.73
C CYS A 207 15.18 -5.09 18.22
N GLN A 208 14.64 -4.10 18.94
CA GLN A 208 14.90 -3.95 20.40
C GLN A 208 14.41 -5.16 21.20
N ALA A 209 13.44 -5.91 20.69
CA ALA A 209 12.92 -7.12 21.31
C ALA A 209 13.83 -8.35 21.10
N GLY A 210 14.88 -8.26 20.30
CA GLY A 210 15.69 -9.40 19.86
C GLY A 210 17.20 -9.26 20.13
N PRO A 211 17.96 -10.36 20.06
CA PRO A 211 19.41 -10.38 20.27
C PRO A 211 20.23 -9.87 19.07
N HIS A 212 19.62 -9.73 17.89
CA HIS A 212 20.29 -9.37 16.64
C HIS A 212 19.77 -8.03 16.08
N GLN A 213 20.62 -7.30 15.35
CA GLN A 213 20.28 -6.02 14.72
C GLN A 213 19.37 -6.15 13.48
N GLY A 214 18.85 -7.34 13.19
CA GLY A 214 18.01 -7.60 12.03
C GLY A 214 16.89 -8.58 12.37
N LEU A 215 15.89 -8.66 11.49
CA LEU A 215 14.73 -9.54 11.67
C LEU A 215 14.95 -10.87 10.97
N SER A 216 14.59 -11.97 11.63
CA SER A 216 14.42 -13.27 10.96
C SER A 216 13.16 -13.27 10.08
N LEU A 217 13.04 -14.27 9.19
CA LEU A 217 11.84 -14.45 8.37
C LEU A 217 10.59 -14.54 9.25
N CYS A 218 10.64 -15.34 10.32
CA CYS A 218 9.51 -15.51 11.24
C CYS A 218 9.10 -14.17 11.87
N GLN A 219 10.04 -13.38 12.36
CA GLN A 219 9.73 -12.06 12.94
C GLN A 219 9.15 -11.09 11.90
N PHE A 220 9.68 -11.10 10.67
CA PHE A 220 9.15 -10.27 9.59
C PHE A 220 7.73 -10.70 9.18
N GLN A 221 7.45 -12.00 9.10
CA GLN A 221 6.12 -12.53 8.80
C GLN A 221 5.13 -12.31 9.95
N ASP A 222 5.57 -12.44 11.21
CA ASP A 222 4.74 -12.12 12.37
C ASP A 222 4.30 -10.65 12.33
N PHE A 223 5.24 -9.74 12.09
CA PHE A 223 4.95 -8.32 11.88
C PHE A 223 4.01 -8.04 10.69
N SER A 224 4.28 -8.65 9.53
CA SER A 224 3.56 -8.31 8.28
C SER A 224 2.23 -9.02 8.11
N LEU A 225 1.98 -10.13 8.81
CA LEU A 225 0.78 -10.96 8.64
C LEU A 225 -0.09 -11.01 9.91
N HIS A 226 0.52 -11.02 11.09
CA HIS A 226 -0.17 -11.33 12.34
C HIS A 226 -0.27 -10.16 13.32
N ASP A 227 0.58 -9.13 13.16
CA ASP A 227 0.52 -7.95 14.01
C ASP A 227 -0.88 -7.29 13.94
N PRO A 228 -1.54 -7.06 15.09
CA PRO A 228 -2.91 -6.56 15.13
C PRO A 228 -3.12 -5.21 14.43
N LEU A 229 -2.08 -4.38 14.37
CA LEU A 229 -2.10 -3.05 13.76
C LEU A 229 -1.62 -3.11 12.31
N HIS A 230 -0.48 -3.77 12.07
CA HIS A 230 0.23 -3.70 10.79
C HIS A 230 -0.21 -4.78 9.80
N GLY A 231 -0.58 -5.99 10.24
CA GLY A 231 -0.94 -7.09 9.33
C GLY A 231 -2.14 -6.76 8.42
N LYS A 232 -3.09 -5.99 8.95
CA LYS A 232 -4.25 -5.50 8.17
C LYS A 232 -3.82 -4.59 7.01
N LEU A 233 -2.76 -3.80 7.17
CA LEU A 233 -2.27 -2.91 6.11
C LEU A 233 -1.75 -3.71 4.92
N PHE A 234 -0.89 -4.70 5.14
CA PHE A 234 -0.42 -5.57 4.06
C PHE A 234 -1.59 -6.21 3.32
N SER A 235 -2.58 -6.71 4.06
CA SER A 235 -3.79 -7.29 3.45
C SER A 235 -4.68 -6.28 2.72
N THR A 236 -4.64 -5.00 3.09
CA THR A 236 -5.45 -3.96 2.46
C THR A 236 -4.79 -3.45 1.17
N TYR A 237 -3.47 -3.24 1.21
CA TYR A 237 -2.73 -2.62 0.12
C TYR A 237 -2.22 -3.60 -0.94
N LEU A 238 -1.94 -4.84 -0.53
CA LEU A 238 -1.33 -5.87 -1.38
C LEU A 238 -2.26 -7.02 -1.73
N ARG A 239 -3.51 -7.02 -1.23
CA ARG A 239 -4.48 -7.92 -1.82
C ARG A 239 -4.65 -7.50 -3.28
N PRO A 240 -4.66 -8.46 -4.22
CA PRO A 240 -5.21 -8.18 -5.52
C PRO A 240 -6.59 -7.60 -5.25
N SER A 241 -6.86 -6.40 -5.80
CA SER A 241 -8.23 -5.91 -5.95
C SER A 241 -9.03 -7.14 -6.31
N PRO A 242 -10.08 -7.51 -5.53
CA PRO A 242 -10.89 -8.61 -5.96
C PRO A 242 -11.22 -8.25 -7.39
N LYS A 243 -10.85 -9.13 -8.34
CA LYS A 243 -11.46 -9.11 -9.66
C LYS A 243 -12.87 -8.68 -9.38
N LEU A 244 -13.34 -7.62 -10.03
CA LEU A 244 -14.75 -7.31 -10.08
C LEU A 244 -15.35 -8.62 -10.62
N GLN A 245 -15.64 -9.56 -9.72
CA GLN A 245 -16.00 -10.91 -10.05
C GLN A 245 -17.39 -10.65 -10.54
N ALA A 246 -17.56 -10.73 -11.85
CA ALA A 246 -18.86 -10.82 -12.46
C ALA A 246 -19.64 -11.82 -11.60
N SER A 247 -20.57 -11.28 -10.83
CA SER A 247 -21.34 -12.04 -9.87
C SER A 247 -22.12 -13.06 -10.66
N THR A 248 -21.70 -14.33 -10.56
CA THR A 248 -22.54 -15.43 -10.98
C THR A 248 -23.77 -15.40 -10.07
N PRO A 249 -24.99 -15.32 -10.60
CA PRO A 249 -26.19 -15.14 -9.79
C PRO A 249 -26.55 -16.48 -9.14
N GLY A 250 -26.44 -16.55 -7.82
CA GLY A 250 -27.05 -17.64 -7.06
C GLY A 250 -26.33 -17.94 -5.74
N GLY A 251 -26.87 -17.42 -4.64
CA GLY A 251 -26.43 -17.83 -3.31
C GLY A 251 -26.79 -16.85 -2.20
N ARG A 252 -28.06 -16.91 -1.76
CA ARG A 252 -28.67 -16.40 -0.52
C ARG A 252 -27.83 -15.43 0.36
N MET A 253 -28.30 -14.19 0.44
CA MET A 253 -27.95 -13.24 1.50
C MET A 253 -28.20 -13.84 2.88
N ALA A 254 -27.16 -13.91 3.71
CA ALA A 254 -27.30 -14.02 5.16
C ALA A 254 -27.55 -12.61 5.72
N LEU A 255 -28.79 -12.37 6.15
CA LEU A 255 -29.17 -11.20 6.92
C LEU A 255 -28.56 -11.32 8.33
N ALA A 256 -27.68 -10.39 8.69
CA ALA A 256 -27.31 -10.13 10.07
C ALA A 256 -27.67 -8.67 10.37
N ASN A 257 -28.91 -8.43 10.80
CA ASN A 257 -29.26 -7.19 11.50
C ASN A 257 -30.04 -7.56 12.75
N GLY A 258 -29.42 -7.22 13.89
CA GLY A 258 -30.06 -7.22 15.19
C GLY A 258 -31.21 -6.22 15.20
N THR A 259 -32.31 -6.68 15.81
CA THR A 259 -33.55 -5.96 16.00
C THR A 259 -33.35 -4.70 16.82
N VAL A 260 -33.76 -3.54 16.30
CA VAL A 260 -34.12 -2.36 17.10
C VAL A 260 -35.65 -2.26 17.09
N PRO A 261 -36.35 -2.24 18.24
CA PRO A 261 -37.80 -2.19 18.26
C PRO A 261 -38.34 -0.79 17.89
N ALA A 262 -39.30 -0.75 16.98
CA ALA A 262 -40.07 0.44 16.59
C ALA A 262 -41.13 0.81 17.66
N PRO A 263 -41.62 2.07 17.70
CA PRO A 263 -42.35 2.62 18.83
C PRO A 263 -43.80 2.13 18.90
N LYS A 264 -44.30 1.96 20.12
CA LYS A 264 -45.70 1.59 20.40
C LYS A 264 -46.63 2.73 20.00
N GLN A 265 -47.51 2.49 19.03
CA GLN A 265 -48.74 3.26 18.89
C GLN A 265 -49.72 2.84 19.99
N LYS A 266 -50.29 3.85 20.64
CA LYS A 266 -51.30 3.75 21.69
C LYS A 266 -52.66 3.86 21.01
N GLY A 267 -53.53 2.87 21.20
CA GLY A 267 -54.94 2.92 20.83
C GLY A 267 -55.77 2.40 22.00
N ASP A 268 -56.42 3.32 22.69
CA ASP A 268 -57.88 3.41 22.83
C ASP A 268 -58.23 4.87 23.19
#